data_AF-A0ABD2X0M2-F1
#
_entry.id   AF-A0ABD2X0M2-F1
#
_cell.length_a   1.000
_cell.length_b   1.000
_cell.length_c   1.000
_cell.angle_alpha   90.00
_cell.angle_beta   90.00
_cell.angle_gamma   90.00
#
_symmetry.space_group_name_H-M   'P 1'
#
loop_
_entity.id
_entity.type
_entity.pdbx_description
1 polymer ?
#
loop_
_entity_poly.entity_id
_entity_poly.type
_entity_poly.pdbx_seq_one_letter_code
_entity_poly.pdbx_strand_id
1 'polypeptide(L)'
;MIGDGMLTYEEFSTLLTQIEAVLNSRPLTPLPSAPEPESVLSPAHLIIGEPSFIVAEPPLTRENVSTLERWKRITQFTQLFWERWSKEYLQTLQKRCKWQLPKRNLAVGDIVLVKDELTPCARWPLAKIIEVHPGRDGLVRVVTVATARGSYKRPVVKLIGFLEQ
;
A
#
# COMPACT_ATOMS: atom_id res chain seq x y z
N MET A 1 -19.80 -13.75 -5.42
CA MET A 1 -21.01 -12.91 -5.58
C MET A 1 -20.79 -11.64 -4.78
N ILE A 2 -20.72 -10.50 -5.47
CA ILE A 2 -20.83 -9.19 -4.84
C ILE A 2 -22.33 -9.05 -4.50
N GLY A 3 -22.68 -8.87 -3.22
CA GLY A 3 -24.04 -9.10 -2.71
C GLY A 3 -25.12 -8.24 -3.35
N ASP A 4 -26.24 -8.88 -3.67
CA ASP A 4 -27.66 -8.44 -3.82
C ASP A 4 -28.06 -7.03 -4.32
N GLY A 5 -27.14 -6.23 -4.85
CA GLY A 5 -27.44 -5.01 -5.59
C GLY A 5 -26.77 -5.06 -6.94
N MET A 6 -27.53 -5.33 -8.00
CA MET A 6 -27.00 -5.21 -9.36
C MET A 6 -26.57 -3.75 -9.57
N LEU A 7 -25.28 -3.54 -9.78
CA LEU A 7 -24.76 -2.24 -10.21
C LEU A 7 -25.25 -1.97 -11.63
N THR A 8 -25.68 -0.75 -11.89
CA THR A 8 -25.90 -0.26 -13.25
C THR A 8 -24.59 -0.27 -14.04
N TYR A 9 -24.68 -0.25 -15.37
CA TYR A 9 -23.50 -0.19 -16.24
C TYR A 9 -22.54 0.95 -15.86
N GLU A 10 -23.09 2.14 -15.61
CA GLU A 10 -22.30 3.31 -15.25
C GLU A 10 -21.65 3.18 -13.86
N GLU A 11 -22.36 2.60 -12.88
CA GLU A 11 -21.79 2.34 -11.55
C GLU A 11 -20.66 1.31 -11.62
N PHE A 12 -20.86 0.25 -12.39
CA PHE A 12 -19.85 -0.77 -12.60
C PHE A 12 -18.63 -0.22 -13.33
N SER A 13 -18.84 0.57 -14.38
CA SER A 13 -17.76 1.25 -15.11
C SER A 13 -16.96 2.16 -14.19
N THR A 14 -17.64 2.98 -13.37
CA THR A 14 -16.98 3.86 -12.39
C THR A 14 -16.19 3.06 -11.35
N LEU A 15 -16.76 1.97 -10.84
CA LEU A 15 -16.08 1.07 -9.91
C LEU A 15 -14.81 0.47 -10.52
N LEU A 16 -14.87 0.00 -11.76
CA LEU A 16 -13.69 -0.55 -12.45
C LEU A 16 -12.61 0.49 -12.64
N THR A 17 -12.95 1.73 -13.01
CA THR A 17 -11.98 2.83 -13.12
C THR A 17 -11.32 3.12 -11.76
N GLN A 18 -12.08 3.11 -10.66
CA GLN A 18 -11.49 3.26 -9.33
C GLN A 18 -10.58 2.09 -8.98
N ILE A 19 -10.97 0.86 -9.28
CA ILE A 19 -10.14 -0.33 -9.06
C ILE A 19 -8.83 -0.25 -9.87
N GLU A 20 -8.90 0.15 -11.14
CA GLU A 20 -7.73 0.36 -11.98
C GLU A 20 -6.75 1.36 -11.36
N ALA A 21 -7.26 2.50 -10.90
CA ALA A 21 -6.46 3.50 -10.23
C ALA A 21 -5.82 2.96 -8.93
N VAL A 22 -6.53 2.12 -8.15
CA VAL A 22 -5.98 1.44 -6.96
C VAL A 22 -4.82 0.51 -7.35
N LEU A 23 -5.02 -0.29 -8.39
CA LEU A 23 -4.01 -1.24 -8.86
C LEU A 23 -2.76 -0.51 -9.37
N ASN A 24 -2.95 0.61 -10.06
CA ASN A 24 -1.88 1.40 -10.67
C ASN A 24 -1.18 2.34 -9.68
N SER A 25 -1.74 2.59 -8.50
CA SER A 25 -1.05 3.30 -7.42
C SER A 25 -0.03 2.44 -6.67
N ARG A 26 0.02 1.12 -6.93
CA ARG A 26 0.90 0.19 -6.22
C ARG A 26 2.38 0.58 -6.32
N PRO A 27 3.13 0.56 -5.21
CA PRO A 27 4.54 0.89 -5.24
C PRO A 27 5.36 -0.25 -5.86
N LEU A 28 6.29 0.11 -6.75
CA LEU A 28 7.22 -0.80 -7.41
C LEU A 28 8.62 -0.69 -6.83
N THR A 29 9.15 0.53 -6.74
CA THR A 29 10.50 0.79 -6.25
C THR A 29 10.60 2.21 -5.70
N PRO A 30 11.40 2.47 -4.66
CA PRO A 30 11.72 3.83 -4.25
C PRO A 30 12.46 4.59 -5.36
N LEU A 31 12.23 5.91 -5.42
CA LEU A 31 12.99 6.80 -6.29
C LEU A 31 14.34 7.15 -5.63
N PRO A 32 15.49 6.94 -6.30
CA PRO A 32 16.81 7.16 -5.70
C PRO A 32 17.09 8.60 -5.26
N SER A 33 16.46 9.57 -5.93
CA SER A 33 16.75 11.00 -5.83
C SER A 33 15.87 11.76 -4.85
N ALA A 34 14.86 11.12 -4.27
CA ALA A 34 13.81 11.84 -3.59
C ALA A 34 13.98 11.82 -2.05
N PRO A 35 13.83 12.98 -1.38
CA PRO A 35 14.12 13.12 0.05
C PRO A 35 13.06 12.48 0.95
N GLU A 36 11.83 12.31 0.44
CA GLU A 36 10.68 11.87 1.22
C GLU A 36 10.39 10.37 1.02
N PRO A 37 9.90 9.66 2.06
CA PRO A 37 9.54 8.24 1.94
C PRO A 37 8.36 7.99 0.99
N GLU A 38 7.58 9.03 0.63
CA GLU A 38 6.37 8.91 -0.19
C GLU A 38 6.66 8.84 -1.70
N SER A 39 7.90 9.12 -2.12
CA SER A 39 8.30 9.12 -3.53
C SER A 39 8.70 7.71 -4.00
N VAL A 40 7.69 6.90 -4.28
CA VAL A 40 7.84 5.58 -4.90
C VAL A 40 7.38 5.62 -6.34
N LEU A 41 8.11 4.95 -7.21
CA LEU A 41 7.68 4.66 -8.55
C LEU A 41 6.50 3.67 -8.49
N SER A 42 5.44 3.95 -9.23
CA SER A 42 4.26 3.11 -9.36
C SER A 42 3.94 2.88 -10.84
N PRO A 43 3.13 1.89 -11.21
CA PRO A 43 2.71 1.70 -12.60
C PRO A 43 2.06 2.94 -13.21
N ALA A 44 1.29 3.71 -12.43
CA ALA A 44 0.69 4.95 -12.90
C ALA A 44 1.73 5.94 -13.43
N HIS A 45 2.88 6.07 -12.75
CA HIS A 45 3.98 6.91 -13.23
C HIS A 45 4.51 6.47 -14.61
N LEU A 46 4.45 5.18 -14.93
CA LEU A 46 4.94 4.65 -16.20
C LEU A 46 3.87 4.72 -17.31
N ILE A 47 2.61 4.51 -16.95
CA ILE A 47 1.49 4.44 -17.91
C ILE A 47 0.97 5.84 -18.25
N ILE A 48 0.83 6.69 -17.23
CA ILE A 48 0.18 8.01 -17.31
C ILE A 48 1.22 9.13 -17.27
N GLY A 49 2.38 8.88 -16.65
CA GLY A 49 3.45 9.88 -16.46
C GLY A 49 3.38 10.60 -15.11
N GLU A 50 2.37 10.31 -14.30
CA GLU A 50 2.13 10.93 -12.99
C GLU A 50 1.54 9.91 -12.00
N PRO A 51 1.59 10.15 -10.67
CA PRO A 51 0.95 9.26 -9.71
C PRO A 51 -0.56 9.22 -9.91
N SER A 52 -1.15 8.03 -9.88
CA SER A 52 -2.61 7.88 -9.95
C SER A 52 -3.24 8.40 -8.66
N PHE A 53 -4.01 9.48 -8.76
CA PHE A 53 -4.73 10.05 -7.62
C PHE A 53 -6.06 9.30 -7.41
N ILE A 54 -6.14 8.58 -6.30
CA ILE A 54 -7.43 8.34 -5.64
C ILE A 54 -7.41 9.20 -4.40
N VAL A 55 -8.36 10.14 -4.31
CA VAL A 55 -8.53 10.92 -3.10
C VAL A 55 -8.93 9.96 -1.99
N ALA A 56 -8.13 9.86 -0.92
CA ALA A 56 -8.47 9.07 0.25
C ALA A 56 -9.70 9.68 0.92
N GLU A 57 -10.87 9.04 0.79
CA GLU A 57 -12.13 9.59 1.27
C GLU A 57 -12.33 9.33 2.79
N PRO A 58 -12.75 10.32 3.57
CA PRO A 58 -13.07 10.14 4.99
C PRO A 58 -14.32 9.26 5.18
N PRO A 59 -14.48 8.61 6.35
CA PRO A 59 -15.68 7.85 6.67
C PRO A 59 -16.91 8.76 6.70
N LEU A 60 -18.03 8.24 6.19
CA LEU A 60 -19.19 9.03 5.80
C LEU A 60 -20.14 9.37 6.95
N THR A 61 -20.25 10.65 7.29
CA THR A 61 -21.28 11.21 8.18
C THR A 61 -22.60 11.45 7.41
N ARG A 62 -23.74 11.32 8.10
CA ARG A 62 -25.09 11.18 7.51
C ARG A 62 -25.73 12.54 7.17
N GLU A 63 -26.14 12.75 5.91
CA GLU A 63 -27.37 13.45 5.47
C GLU A 63 -27.80 12.95 4.05
N ASN A 64 -29.05 13.21 3.65
CA ASN A 64 -29.79 12.60 2.51
C ASN A 64 -29.55 13.30 1.15
N VAL A 65 -29.10 12.59 0.10
CA VAL A 65 -29.47 12.78 -1.34
C VAL A 65 -29.13 11.49 -2.12
N SER A 66 -29.97 11.03 -3.06
CA SER A 66 -29.82 9.76 -3.81
C SER A 66 -28.48 9.56 -4.55
N THR A 67 -27.83 10.62 -5.05
CA THR A 67 -26.48 10.56 -5.65
C THR A 67 -25.42 10.14 -4.63
N LEU A 68 -25.61 10.53 -3.37
CA LEU A 68 -24.73 10.19 -2.26
C LEU A 68 -24.82 8.69 -1.94
N GLU A 69 -25.98 8.05 -2.10
CA GLU A 69 -26.13 6.59 -1.92
C GLU A 69 -25.39 5.80 -3.00
N ARG A 70 -25.49 6.23 -4.26
CA ARG A 70 -24.76 5.63 -5.39
C ARG A 70 -23.25 5.77 -5.21
N TRP A 71 -22.78 6.98 -4.89
CA TRP A 71 -21.36 7.21 -4.62
C TRP A 71 -20.89 6.42 -3.39
N LYS A 72 -21.67 6.40 -2.28
CA LYS A 72 -21.40 5.57 -1.09
C LYS A 72 -21.23 4.11 -1.45
N ARG A 73 -22.10 3.58 -2.31
CA ARG A 73 -22.06 2.18 -2.75
C ARG A 73 -20.80 1.89 -3.55
N ILE A 74 -20.43 2.75 -4.50
CA ILE A 74 -19.18 2.59 -5.27
C ILE A 74 -17.96 2.66 -4.33
N THR A 75 -17.89 3.68 -3.46
CA THR A 75 -16.82 3.83 -2.47
C THR A 75 -16.71 2.60 -1.56
N GLN A 76 -17.83 2.06 -1.08
CA GLN A 76 -17.85 0.83 -0.28
C GLN A 76 -17.27 -0.36 -1.05
N PHE A 77 -17.64 -0.55 -2.31
CA PHE A 77 -17.07 -1.62 -3.12
C PHE A 77 -15.57 -1.45 -3.36
N THR A 78 -15.11 -0.23 -3.61
CA THR A 78 -13.68 0.08 -3.78
C THR A 78 -12.91 -0.17 -2.48
N GLN A 79 -13.46 0.20 -1.32
CA GLN A 79 -12.86 -0.10 -0.01
C GLN A 79 -12.78 -1.60 0.26
N LEU A 80 -13.86 -2.35 0.00
CA LEU A 80 -13.87 -3.81 0.15
C LEU A 80 -12.87 -4.50 -0.79
N PHE A 81 -12.74 -4.00 -2.02
CA PHE A 81 -11.72 -4.45 -2.96
C PHE A 81 -10.32 -4.20 -2.40
N TRP A 82 -10.04 -2.97 -1.95
CA TRP A 82 -8.75 -2.59 -1.38
C TRP A 82 -8.36 -3.44 -0.18
N GLU A 83 -9.26 -3.66 0.78
CA GLU A 83 -8.98 -4.45 1.99
C GLU A 83 -8.54 -5.88 1.66
N ARG A 84 -9.18 -6.51 0.68
CA ARG A 84 -8.85 -7.87 0.24
C ARG A 84 -7.59 -7.88 -0.61
N TRP A 85 -7.57 -7.08 -1.66
CA TRP A 85 -6.52 -7.10 -2.66
C TRP A 85 -5.18 -6.63 -2.10
N SER A 86 -5.14 -5.54 -1.32
CA SER A 86 -3.89 -5.05 -0.71
C SER A 86 -3.27 -6.11 0.21
N LYS A 87 -4.09 -6.80 1.00
CA LYS A 87 -3.64 -7.89 1.88
C LYS A 87 -3.06 -9.06 1.09
N GLU A 88 -3.73 -9.49 0.02
CA GLU A 88 -3.25 -10.57 -0.85
C GLU A 88 -1.98 -10.17 -1.59
N TYR A 89 -1.93 -8.97 -2.17
CA TYR A 89 -0.77 -8.44 -2.86
C TYR A 89 0.46 -8.37 -1.94
N LEU A 90 0.33 -7.80 -0.74
CA LEU A 90 1.42 -7.74 0.24
C LEU A 90 1.92 -9.14 0.64
N GLN A 91 1.03 -10.14 0.69
CA GLN A 91 1.45 -11.53 0.92
C GLN A 91 2.26 -12.09 -0.25
N THR A 92 1.91 -11.76 -1.51
CA THR A 92 2.69 -12.20 -2.67
C THR A 92 4.10 -11.62 -2.69
N LEU A 93 4.28 -10.38 -2.24
CA LEU A 93 5.59 -9.74 -2.12
C LEU A 93 6.46 -10.38 -1.03
N GLN A 94 5.86 -11.01 -0.02
CA GLN A 94 6.56 -11.71 1.07
C GLN A 94 6.87 -13.19 0.76
N LYS A 95 6.77 -13.65 -0.50
CA LYS A 95 7.12 -15.04 -0.84
C LYS A 95 8.56 -15.35 -0.41
N ARG A 96 8.68 -16.15 0.66
CA ARG A 96 9.97 -16.65 1.11
C ARG A 96 10.43 -17.75 0.16
N CYS A 97 11.46 -17.48 -0.62
CA CYS A 97 12.23 -18.55 -1.26
C CYS A 97 12.78 -19.43 -0.13
N LYS A 98 12.38 -20.71 -0.08
CA LYS A 98 12.92 -21.68 0.89
C LYS A 98 14.45 -21.71 0.73
N TRP A 99 15.19 -21.32 1.77
CA TRP A 99 16.61 -21.60 2.03
C TRP A 99 17.57 -21.80 0.84
N GLN A 100 17.58 -20.91 -0.16
CA GLN A 100 18.56 -21.06 -1.25
C GLN A 100 19.71 -20.05 -1.19
N LEU A 101 19.54 -18.84 -0.67
CA LEU A 101 20.63 -17.86 -0.59
C LEU A 101 20.45 -16.89 0.58
N PRO A 102 21.54 -16.46 1.26
CA PRO A 102 21.48 -15.36 2.21
C PRO A 102 21.08 -14.07 1.49
N LYS A 103 19.95 -13.46 1.89
CA LYS A 103 19.53 -12.13 1.40
C LYS A 103 20.20 -11.03 2.22
N ARG A 104 20.41 -9.86 1.60
CA ARG A 104 20.91 -8.66 2.27
C ARG A 104 20.01 -8.31 3.47
N ASN A 105 20.61 -7.94 4.59
CA ASN A 105 19.88 -7.33 5.69
C ASN A 105 19.29 -5.97 5.26
N LEU A 106 18.18 -5.59 5.89
CA LEU A 106 17.68 -4.23 5.81
C LEU A 106 18.70 -3.27 6.44
N ALA A 107 18.91 -2.12 5.78
CA ALA A 107 19.87 -1.11 6.19
C ALA A 107 19.20 0.24 6.43
N VAL A 108 19.89 1.11 7.15
CA VAL A 108 19.48 2.51 7.31
C VAL A 108 19.39 3.16 5.93
N GLY A 109 18.30 3.89 5.69
CA GLY A 109 18.00 4.53 4.42
C GLY A 109 17.07 3.74 3.51
N ASP A 110 16.90 2.43 3.72
CA ASP A 110 15.98 1.63 2.91
C ASP A 110 14.53 2.10 3.10
N ILE A 111 13.80 2.23 1.99
CA ILE A 111 12.35 2.45 2.00
C ILE A 111 11.66 1.08 2.01
N VAL A 112 10.67 0.94 2.87
CA VAL A 112 9.94 -0.31 3.10
C VAL A 112 8.44 -0.04 3.18
N LEU A 113 7.65 -1.04 2.82
CA LEU A 113 6.21 -1.07 3.11
C LEU A 113 5.98 -1.66 4.50
N VAL A 114 5.13 -1.00 5.27
CA VAL A 114 4.71 -1.44 6.60
C VAL A 114 3.41 -2.23 6.51
N LYS A 115 3.46 -3.50 6.89
CA LYS A 115 2.28 -4.35 6.92
C LYS A 115 1.42 -4.04 8.15
N ASP A 116 0.12 -4.30 8.02
CA ASP A 116 -0.88 -4.22 9.08
C ASP A 116 -1.05 -2.79 9.66
N GLU A 117 -0.72 -1.76 8.87
CA GLU A 117 -1.03 -0.38 9.19
C GLU A 117 -2.40 -0.02 8.61
N LEU A 118 -3.28 0.53 9.47
CA LEU A 118 -4.60 1.00 9.07
C LEU A 118 -4.44 2.21 8.15
N THR A 119 -4.55 1.94 6.86
CA THR A 119 -4.39 2.93 5.79
C THR A 119 -5.69 3.08 5.01
N PRO A 120 -6.07 4.32 4.65
CA PRO A 120 -7.16 4.56 3.72
C PRO A 120 -6.94 3.82 2.40
N CYS A 121 -8.03 3.62 1.65
CA CYS A 121 -7.98 3.05 0.31
C CYS A 121 -6.92 3.77 -0.55
N ALA A 122 -6.18 2.99 -1.34
CA ALA A 122 -5.12 3.44 -2.25
C ALA A 122 -3.91 4.12 -1.58
N ARG A 123 -3.85 4.22 -0.24
CA ARG A 123 -2.68 4.74 0.47
C ARG A 123 -1.78 3.61 0.92
N TRP A 124 -0.56 3.57 0.40
CA TRP A 124 0.43 2.59 0.79
C TRP A 124 1.22 3.06 2.02
N PRO A 125 1.30 2.26 3.10
CA PRO A 125 2.05 2.62 4.30
C PRO A 125 3.56 2.49 4.05
N LEU A 126 4.18 3.57 3.58
CA LEU A 126 5.61 3.63 3.32
C LEU A 126 6.36 4.17 4.54
N ALA A 127 7.55 3.63 4.77
CA ALA A 127 8.42 4.10 5.83
C ALA A 127 9.89 4.01 5.42
N LYS A 128 10.72 4.91 5.95
CA LYS A 128 12.18 4.89 5.79
C LYS A 128 12.83 4.32 7.03
N ILE A 129 13.77 3.41 6.88
CA ILE A 129 14.53 2.88 8.01
C ILE A 129 15.52 3.94 8.47
N ILE A 130 15.41 4.34 9.74
CA ILE A 130 16.33 5.32 10.37
C ILE A 130 17.36 4.65 11.26
N GLU A 131 17.09 3.44 11.75
CA GLU A 131 17.96 2.70 12.65
C GLU A 131 17.73 1.20 12.52
N VAL A 132 18.79 0.39 12.67
CA VAL A 132 18.72 -1.07 12.63
C VAL A 132 19.18 -1.65 13.97
N HIS A 133 18.48 -2.71 14.43
CA HIS A 133 18.78 -3.40 15.69
C HIS A 133 19.22 -4.84 15.40
N PRO A 134 20.52 -5.08 15.14
CA PRO A 134 21.03 -6.42 14.87
C PRO A 134 21.12 -7.27 16.14
N GLY A 135 20.92 -8.59 15.98
CA GLY A 135 21.16 -9.57 17.04
C GLY A 135 22.65 -9.89 17.22
N ARG A 136 22.95 -10.81 18.15
CA ARG A 136 24.33 -11.30 18.39
C ARG A 136 24.95 -12.01 17.17
N ASP A 137 24.11 -12.49 16.27
CA ASP A 137 24.46 -13.14 15.01
C ASP A 137 24.59 -12.15 13.83
N GLY A 138 24.46 -10.84 14.08
CA GLY A 138 24.53 -9.81 13.04
C GLY A 138 23.25 -9.70 12.18
N LEU A 139 22.21 -10.48 12.46
CA LEU A 139 20.95 -10.45 11.70
C LEU A 139 20.00 -9.38 12.25
N VAL A 140 19.49 -8.53 11.35
CA VAL A 140 18.53 -7.47 11.69
C VAL A 140 17.13 -8.07 11.84
N ARG A 141 16.60 -8.04 13.07
CA ARG A 141 15.26 -8.54 13.38
C ARG A 141 14.25 -7.43 13.65
N VAL A 142 14.74 -6.28 14.10
CA VAL A 142 13.95 -5.10 14.42
C VAL A 142 14.63 -3.88 13.82
N VAL A 143 13.83 -2.95 13.33
CA VAL A 143 14.30 -1.65 12.81
C VAL A 143 13.43 -0.54 13.37
N THR A 144 14.00 0.65 13.51
CA THR A 144 13.22 1.87 13.74
C THR A 144 12.90 2.47 12.39
N VAL A 145 11.62 2.66 12.09
CA VAL A 145 11.13 3.25 10.84
C VAL A 145 10.57 4.64 11.11
N ALA A 146 10.75 5.56 10.15
CA ALA A 146 10.13 6.87 10.12
C ALA A 146 9.03 6.90 9.07
N THR A 147 7.83 7.27 9.47
CA THR A 147 6.69 7.59 8.60
C THR A 147 6.39 9.09 8.71
N ALA A 148 5.50 9.60 7.86
CA ALA A 148 5.00 10.98 7.95
C ALA A 148 4.36 11.32 9.32
N ARG A 149 3.93 10.31 10.08
CA ARG A 149 3.28 10.48 11.39
C ARG A 149 4.25 10.40 12.58
N GLY A 150 5.49 9.98 12.35
CA GLY A 150 6.49 9.82 13.39
C GLY A 150 7.34 8.55 13.24
N SER A 151 8.19 8.29 14.22
CA SER A 151 9.09 7.15 14.23
C SER A 151 8.69 6.09 15.24
N TYR A 152 8.75 4.82 14.86
CA TYR A 152 8.47 3.70 15.76
C TYR A 152 9.23 2.43 15.39
N LYS A 153 9.37 1.50 16.35
CA LYS A 153 10.06 0.22 16.12
C LYS A 153 9.13 -0.80 15.47
N ARG A 154 9.63 -1.52 14.47
CA ARG A 154 8.93 -2.65 13.86
C ARG A 154 9.82 -3.87 13.62
N PRO A 155 9.28 -5.08 13.84
CA PRO A 155 9.92 -6.31 13.40
C PRO A 155 10.02 -6.38 11.87
N VAL A 156 11.12 -6.92 11.34
CA VAL A 156 11.34 -7.08 9.88
C VAL A 156 10.25 -7.95 9.23
N VAL A 157 9.63 -8.87 9.97
CA VAL A 157 8.51 -9.69 9.45
C VAL A 157 7.26 -8.89 9.10
N LYS A 158 7.12 -7.67 9.64
CA LYS A 158 6.04 -6.72 9.33
C LYS A 158 6.45 -5.72 8.26
N LEU A 159 7.62 -5.89 7.66
CA LEU A 159 8.14 -5.00 6.62
C LEU A 159 8.33 -5.76 5.33
N ILE A 160 8.17 -5.05 4.21
CA ILE A 160 8.46 -5.54 2.88
C ILE A 160 9.46 -4.56 2.27
N GLY A 161 10.67 -5.05 1.99
CA GLY A 161 11.67 -4.28 1.26
C GLY A 161 11.41 -4.34 -0.24
N PHE A 162 11.72 -3.25 -0.93
CA PHE A 162 11.73 -3.18 -2.40
C PHE A 162 13.01 -3.78 -3.02
N LEU A 163 13.92 -4.28 -2.19
CA LEU A 163 15.21 -4.83 -2.62
C LEU A 163 15.02 -6.12 -3.41
N GLU A 164 15.50 -6.09 -4.66
CA GLU A 164 15.70 -7.18 -5.63
C GLU A 164 14.91 -8.48 -5.37
N GLN A 165 13.79 -8.62 -6.10
CA GLN A 165 13.09 -9.89 -6.29
C GLN A 165 13.91 -10.84 -7.15
#